data_AF-A0A1V4R3J4-F1
#
_entry.id   AF-A0A1V4R3J4-F1
#
_cell.length_a   1.000
_cell.length_b   1.000
_cell.length_c   1.000
_cell.angle_alpha   90.00
_cell.angle_beta   90.00
_cell.angle_gamma   90.00
#
_symmetry.space_group_name_H-M   'P 1'
#
loop_
_entity.id
_entity.type
_entity.pdbx_description
1 polymer ?
#
loop_
_entity_poly.entity_id
_entity_poly.type
_entity_poly.pdbx_seq_one_letter_code
_entity_poly.pdbx_strand_id
1 'polypeptide(L)'
;EKTKGTTVPLKNDEYDYVTLNEKLMDIKKQIEKSGIHFVDAGNVIVMGEPGIKYDVIVHVMDAAKWGKNEEGGRISLFPGILLSPGKVQVQ
;
A
#
# COMPACT_ATOMS: atom_id res chain seq x y z
N GLU A 1 20.00 -8.19 -6.60
CA GLU A 1 18.90 -9.17 -6.75
C GLU A 1 17.63 -8.45 -7.19
N LYS A 2 16.86 -9.03 -8.12
CA LYS A 2 15.57 -8.48 -8.54
C LYS A 2 14.58 -8.69 -7.40
N THR A 3 14.32 -7.67 -6.58
CA THR A 3 13.14 -7.63 -5.72
C THR A 3 11.92 -7.68 -6.62
N LYS A 4 11.38 -8.89 -6.82
CA LYS A 4 10.10 -9.10 -7.51
C LYS A 4 9.03 -8.52 -6.59
N GLY A 5 8.77 -7.21 -6.72
CA GLY A 5 7.72 -6.54 -5.97
C GLY A 5 6.39 -7.27 -6.18
N THR A 6 5.60 -7.38 -5.13
CA THR A 6 4.27 -7.97 -5.23
C THR A 6 3.37 -7.03 -6.04
N THR A 7 2.99 -7.45 -7.26
CA THR A 7 2.07 -6.68 -8.12
C THR A 7 0.62 -7.08 -7.86
N VAL A 8 -0.30 -6.11 -7.90
CA VAL A 8 -1.74 -6.35 -7.98
C VAL A 8 -2.17 -6.10 -9.43
N PRO A 9 -2.64 -7.12 -10.17
CA PRO A 9 -3.12 -6.91 -11.53
C PRO A 9 -4.42 -6.08 -11.54
N LEU A 10 -4.73 -5.47 -12.68
CA LEU A 10 -6.03 -4.86 -12.89
C LEU A 10 -7.13 -5.93 -12.86
N LYS A 11 -8.31 -5.55 -12.39
CA LYS A 11 -9.52 -6.37 -12.41
C LYS A 11 -10.54 -5.67 -13.29
N ASN A 12 -10.87 -6.28 -14.43
CA ASN A 12 -11.77 -5.70 -15.44
C ASN A 12 -11.34 -4.28 -15.88
N ASP A 13 -10.03 -4.09 -16.14
CA ASP A 13 -9.42 -2.80 -16.49
C ASP A 13 -9.49 -1.71 -15.40
N GLU A 14 -9.91 -2.06 -14.18
CA GLU A 14 -9.93 -1.17 -13.02
C GLU A 14 -8.90 -1.59 -11.95
N TYR A 15 -8.52 -0.63 -11.11
CA TYR A 15 -7.63 -0.88 -9.98
C TYR A 15 -8.36 -1.69 -8.88
N ASP A 16 -7.79 -2.82 -8.48
CA ASP A 16 -8.34 -3.66 -7.40
C ASP A 16 -7.77 -3.23 -6.03
N TYR A 17 -8.43 -2.25 -5.41
CA TYR A 17 -8.04 -1.77 -4.08
C TYR A 17 -8.32 -2.78 -2.97
N VAL A 18 -9.24 -3.74 -3.18
CA VAL A 18 -9.56 -4.79 -2.21
C VAL A 18 -8.37 -5.75 -2.12
N THR A 19 -7.92 -6.27 -3.26
CA THR A 19 -6.73 -7.13 -3.30
C THR A 19 -5.47 -6.39 -2.85
N LEU A 20 -5.34 -5.09 -3.16
CA LEU A 20 -4.25 -4.28 -2.60
C LEU A 20 -4.28 -4.29 -1.06
N ASN A 21 -5.45 -4.03 -0.46
CA ASN A 21 -5.61 -4.01 0.98
C ASN A 21 -5.28 -5.37 1.63
N GLU A 22 -5.79 -6.46 1.07
CA GLU A 22 -5.53 -7.83 1.55
C GLU A 22 -4.04 -8.13 1.58
N LYS A 23 -3.31 -7.77 0.52
CA LYS A 23 -1.86 -7.95 0.46
C LYS A 23 -1.11 -7.09 1.48
N LEU A 24 -1.53 -5.84 1.68
CA LEU A 24 -0.94 -4.96 2.69
C LEU A 24 -1.20 -5.47 4.11
N MET A 25 -2.37 -6.06 4.37
CA MET A 25 -2.68 -6.75 5.63
C MET A 25 -1.77 -7.95 5.86
N ASP A 26 -1.53 -8.77 4.83
CA ASP A 26 -0.64 -9.92 4.95
C ASP A 26 0.81 -9.51 5.23
N ILE A 27 1.29 -8.45 4.59
CA ILE A 27 2.60 -7.86 4.87
C ILE A 27 2.66 -7.37 6.32
N LYS A 28 1.64 -6.66 6.80
CA LYS A 28 1.58 -6.17 8.19
C LYS A 28 1.66 -7.33 9.19
N LYS A 29 0.88 -8.39 8.98
CA LYS A 29 0.90 -9.60 9.80
C LYS A 29 2.26 -10.29 9.80
N GLN A 30 2.96 -10.31 8.66
CA GLN A 30 4.30 -10.88 8.56
C GLN A 30 5.33 -10.06 9.35
N ILE A 31 5.26 -8.73 9.25
CA ILE A 31 6.10 -7.82 10.05
C ILE A 31 5.90 -8.07 11.54
N GLU A 32 4.65 -8.13 12.00
CA GLU A 32 4.31 -8.39 13.41
C GLU A 32 4.78 -9.78 13.88
N LYS A 33 4.61 -10.80 13.04
CA LYS A 33 5.06 -12.18 13.34
C LYS A 33 6.57 -12.36 13.32
N SER A 34 7.32 -11.49 12.64
CA SER A 34 8.78 -11.63 12.52
C SER A 34 9.51 -11.49 13.86
N GLY A 35 8.88 -10.88 14.87
CA GLY A 35 9.52 -10.56 16.15
C GLY A 35 10.55 -9.42 16.07
N ILE A 36 10.81 -8.90 14.86
CA ILE A 36 11.72 -7.78 14.63
C ILE A 36 10.95 -6.48 14.83
N HIS A 37 11.44 -5.63 15.74
CA HIS A 37 10.92 -4.27 15.89
C HIS A 37 11.50 -3.36 14.80
N PHE A 38 10.72 -3.11 13.75
CA PHE A 38 11.01 -2.07 12.78
C PHE A 38 10.49 -0.74 13.31
N VAL A 39 11.38 0.26 13.43
CA VAL A 39 11.05 1.60 13.93
C VAL A 39 10.00 2.28 13.04
N ASP A 40 9.95 1.92 11.76
CA ASP A 40 9.08 2.45 10.72
C ASP A 40 7.99 1.47 10.27
N ALA A 41 7.66 0.44 11.07
CA ALA A 41 6.63 -0.57 10.77
C ALA A 41 5.22 0.00 10.48
N GLY A 42 4.98 1.28 10.78
CA GLY A 42 3.75 2.01 10.51
C GLY A 42 3.81 2.96 9.30
N ASN A 43 4.93 2.99 8.57
CA ASN A 43 5.15 3.93 7.48
C ASN A 43 5.14 3.23 6.13
N VAL A 44 4.65 3.93 5.10
CA VAL A 44 4.69 3.47 3.72
C VAL A 44 4.95 4.64 2.78
N ILE A 45 5.75 4.39 1.74
CA ILE A 45 6.00 5.36 0.67
C ILE A 45 5.16 4.94 -0.54
N VAL A 46 4.29 5.83 -1.01
CA VAL A 46 3.51 5.65 -2.23
C VAL A 46 4.19 6.43 -3.35
N MET A 47 4.55 5.72 -4.41
CA MET A 47 5.14 6.29 -5.63
C MET A 47 4.14 6.12 -6.78
N GLY A 48 3.84 7.22 -7.48
CA GLY A 48 2.98 7.21 -8.65
C GLY A 48 3.72 7.65 -9.91
N GLU A 49 3.35 7.08 -11.04
CA GLU A 49 3.83 7.53 -12.35
C GLU A 49 3.26 8.92 -12.70
N PRO A 50 3.97 9.73 -13.51
CA PRO A 50 3.42 10.97 -14.03
C PRO A 50 2.10 10.72 -14.76
N GLY A 51 1.08 11.54 -14.45
CA GLY A 51 -0.25 11.41 -15.07
C GLY A 51 -1.21 10.43 -14.37
N ILE A 52 -0.77 9.78 -13.28
CA ILE A 52 -1.71 9.04 -12.42
C ILE A 52 -2.80 9.98 -11.90
N LYS A 53 -4.04 9.53 -11.91
CA LYS A 53 -5.16 10.34 -11.44
C LYS A 53 -5.12 10.47 -9.92
N TYR A 54 -5.54 11.62 -9.41
CA TYR A 54 -5.51 11.92 -7.97
C TYR A 54 -6.44 11.00 -7.15
N ASP A 55 -7.61 10.65 -7.69
CA ASP A 55 -8.55 9.69 -7.08
C ASP A 55 -7.88 8.33 -6.84
N VAL A 56 -7.10 7.84 -7.80
CA VAL A 56 -6.33 6.59 -7.65
C VAL A 56 -5.35 6.69 -6.48
N ILE A 57 -4.65 7.82 -6.33
CA ILE A 57 -3.76 8.05 -5.18
C ILE A 57 -4.56 7.98 -3.88
N VAL A 58 -5.70 8.66 -3.79
CA VAL A 58 -6.54 8.67 -2.57
C VAL A 58 -7.02 7.26 -2.21
N HIS A 59 -7.46 6.47 -3.19
CA HIS A 59 -7.89 5.10 -2.95
C HIS A 59 -6.74 4.19 -2.48
N VAL A 60 -5.54 4.33 -3.07
CA VAL A 60 -4.34 3.62 -2.60
C VAL A 60 -3.99 4.02 -1.17
N MET A 61 -4.08 5.30 -0.83
CA MET A 61 -3.80 5.78 0.52
C MET A 61 -4.81 5.22 1.53
N ASP A 62 -6.11 5.19 1.21
CA ASP A 62 -7.12 4.63 2.10
C ASP A 62 -6.93 3.13 2.32
N ALA A 63 -6.65 2.39 1.23
CA ALA A 63 -6.34 0.96 1.27
C ALA A 63 -5.06 0.65 2.06
N ALA A 64 -4.07 1.55 2.05
CA ALA A 64 -2.84 1.37 2.81
C ALA A 64 -2.96 1.76 4.28
N LYS A 65 -3.91 2.64 4.61
CA LYS A 65 -4.09 3.12 5.97
C LYS A 65 -4.88 2.15 6.85
N TRP A 66 -5.87 1.46 6.28
CA TRP A 66 -6.88 0.75 7.05
C TRP A 66 -7.10 -0.67 6.59
N GLY A 67 -7.19 -1.61 7.53
CA GLY A 67 -7.66 -2.98 7.30
C GLY A 67 -8.89 -3.28 8.13
N LYS A 68 -9.35 -4.54 8.05
CA LYS A 68 -10.39 -5.09 8.91
C LYS A 68 -9.84 -6.25 9.73
N ASN A 69 -10.21 -6.32 11.01
CA ASN A 69 -9.97 -7.51 11.82
C ASN A 69 -11.03 -8.60 11.53
N GLU A 70 -10.88 -9.76 12.16
CA GLU A 70 -11.80 -10.90 11.99
C GLU A 70 -13.24 -10.59 12.48
N GLU A 71 -13.40 -9.59 13.36
CA GLU A 71 -14.68 -9.12 13.89
C GLU A 71 -15.30 -8.00 13.03
N GLY A 72 -14.64 -7.60 11.93
CA GLY A 72 -15.07 -6.51 11.05
C GLY A 72 -14.73 -5.10 11.54
N GLY A 73 -14.06 -4.97 12.68
CA GLY A 73 -13.52 -3.73 13.23
C GLY A 73 -12.36 -3.16 12.40
N ARG A 74 -12.27 -1.84 12.31
CA ARG A 74 -11.22 -1.14 11.55
C ARG A 74 -9.90 -1.17 12.31
N ILE A 75 -8.83 -1.62 11.66
CA ILE A 75 -7.46 -1.61 12.20
C ILE A 75 -6.55 -0.72 11.37
N SER A 76 -5.57 -0.08 12.03
CA SER A 76 -4.56 0.75 11.35
C SER A 76 -3.44 -0.14 10.80
N LEU A 77 -3.10 0.01 9.52
CA LEU A 77 -2.00 -0.71 8.88
C LEU A 77 -0.74 0.16 8.86
N PHE A 78 -0.71 1.13 7.93
CA PHE A 78 0.40 2.06 7.73
C PHE A 78 -0.12 3.51 7.78
N PRO A 79 -0.31 4.10 8.98
CA PRO A 79 -0.83 5.46 9.10
C PRO A 79 0.15 6.54 8.62
N GLY A 80 1.46 6.27 8.64
CA GLY A 80 2.50 7.18 8.18
C GLY A 80 2.72 7.10 6.67
N ILE A 81 1.74 7.59 5.90
CA ILE A 81 1.81 7.57 4.44
C ILE A 81 2.56 8.80 3.93
N LEU A 82 3.62 8.56 3.16
CA LEU A 82 4.36 9.59 2.44
C LEU A 82 4.10 9.44 0.94
N LEU A 83 3.62 10.52 0.31
CA LEU A 83 3.47 10.58 -1.14
C LEU A 83 4.76 11.13 -1.74
N SER A 84 5.42 10.34 -2.60
CA SER A 84 6.56 10.80 -3.38
C SER A 84 6.13 11.00 -4.83
N PRO A 85 6.28 12.20 -5.40
CA PRO A 85 6.09 12.39 -6.83
C PRO A 85 7.13 11.53 -7.57
N GLY A 86 6.67 10.65 -8.47
CA GLY A 86 7.57 9.91 -9.33
C GLY A 86 8.50 10.84 -10.10
N LYS A 87 9.69 10.34 -10.47
CA LYS A 87 10.68 11.12 -11.23
C LYS A 87 10.04 11.65 -12.52
N VAL A 88 9.77 12.96 -12.57
CA VAL A 88 9.47 13.65 -13.83
C VAL A 88 10.80 13.79 -14.58
N GLN A 89 11.12 12.85 -15.47
CA GLN A 89 12.15 13.08 -16.48
C GLN A 89 11.51 13.90 -17.60
N VAL A 90 11.79 15.20 -17.61
CA VAL A 90 11.55 16.05 -18.78
C VAL A 90 12.67 15.71 -19.78
N GLN A 91 12.31 15.07 -20.90
CA GLN A 91 13.18 15.00 -22.08
C GLN A 91 12.83 16.15 -23.02
#